data_AF-A0A967HKZ8-F1
#
_entry.id   AF-A0A967HKZ8-F1
#
_cell.length_a   1.000
_cell.length_b   1.000
_cell.length_c   1.000
_cell.angle_alpha   90.00
_cell.angle_beta   90.00
_cell.angle_gamma   90.00
#
_symmetry.space_group_name_H-M   'P 1'
#
loop_
_entity.id
_entity.type
_entity.pdbx_description
1 polymer ?
#
loop_
_entity_poly.entity_id
_entity_poly.type
_entity_poly.pdbx_seq_one_letter_code
_entity_poly.pdbx_strand_id
1 'polypeptide(L)'
;MFTLRRAVSLALVLMPAFSMPTAAAGQLEIRLANGTEAERATRDALRRVVSEHDVSDWIFTTQVLIDETQIPHSHPVLTIHTRHRDDPALLSTFLHEQFHWLEEGETLAAFRAAMEDFESLYPDAPGPEAGGARDVESTYRHLLV
;
A
#
# COMPACT_ATOMS: atom_id res chain seq x y z
N MET A 1 -69.96 -16.97 -21.29
CA MET A 1 -68.66 -17.64 -21.04
C MET A 1 -67.57 -16.83 -21.74
N PHE A 2 -67.02 -15.78 -21.10
CA PHE A 2 -65.82 -15.05 -21.56
C PHE A 2 -65.14 -14.34 -20.37
N THR A 3 -64.08 -14.99 -19.91
CA THR A 3 -62.85 -14.58 -19.20
C THR A 3 -62.74 -13.20 -18.52
N LEU A 4 -62.59 -13.26 -17.19
CA LEU A 4 -62.07 -12.26 -16.28
C LEU A 4 -60.56 -12.03 -16.51
N ARG A 5 -60.14 -10.85 -16.96
CA ARG A 5 -58.72 -10.46 -17.04
C ARG A 5 -58.20 -10.17 -15.63
N ARG A 6 -57.32 -11.03 -15.11
CA ARG A 6 -56.52 -10.76 -13.90
C ARG A 6 -55.43 -9.76 -14.26
N ALA A 7 -55.51 -8.55 -13.71
CA ALA A 7 -54.38 -7.63 -13.69
C ALA A 7 -53.43 -8.09 -12.57
N VAL A 8 -52.24 -8.55 -12.96
CA VAL A 8 -51.14 -8.81 -12.01
C VAL A 8 -50.36 -7.50 -11.92
N SER A 9 -50.55 -6.77 -10.82
CA SER A 9 -49.72 -5.61 -10.49
C SER A 9 -48.35 -6.11 -10.03
N LEU A 10 -47.32 -5.90 -10.85
CA LEU A 10 -45.93 -6.16 -10.49
C LEU A 10 -45.45 -5.02 -9.58
N ALA A 11 -45.45 -5.24 -8.27
CA ALA A 11 -44.84 -4.32 -7.33
C ALA A 11 -43.31 -4.46 -7.41
N LEU A 12 -42.65 -3.51 -8.08
CA LEU A 12 -41.20 -3.42 -8.12
C LEU A 12 -40.72 -2.88 -6.75
N VAL A 13 -40.29 -3.78 -5.86
CA VAL A 13 -39.61 -3.39 -4.62
C VAL A 13 -38.21 -2.93 -4.99
N LEU A 14 -37.99 -1.61 -4.97
CA LEU A 14 -36.66 -1.02 -5.09
C LEU A 14 -35.91 -1.30 -3.77
N MET A 15 -35.19 -2.42 -3.69
CA MET A 15 -34.27 -2.64 -2.58
C MET A 15 -33.13 -1.64 -2.72
N PRO A 16 -32.84 -0.81 -1.70
CA PRO A 16 -31.60 -0.07 -1.68
C PRO A 16 -30.46 -1.08 -1.69
N ALA A 17 -29.62 -1.02 -2.72
CA ALA A 17 -28.34 -1.71 -2.72
C ALA A 17 -27.50 -1.08 -1.62
N PHE A 18 -27.59 -1.63 -0.41
CA PHE A 18 -26.54 -1.45 0.56
C PHE A 18 -25.32 -2.16 -0.01
N SER A 19 -24.44 -1.40 -0.65
CA SER A 19 -23.05 -1.80 -0.80
C SER A 19 -22.54 -2.11 0.61
N MET A 20 -22.46 -3.39 0.94
CA MET A 20 -21.66 -3.83 2.07
C MET A 20 -20.24 -3.35 1.77
N PRO A 21 -19.60 -2.56 2.65
CA PRO A 21 -18.18 -2.32 2.51
C PRO A 21 -17.51 -3.69 2.45
N THR A 22 -16.78 -3.95 1.37
CA THR A 22 -15.90 -5.09 1.24
C THR A 22 -14.81 -4.94 2.30
N ALA A 23 -15.06 -5.52 3.48
CA ALA A 23 -14.04 -5.66 4.50
C ALA A 23 -12.96 -6.60 3.98
N ALA A 24 -11.90 -6.05 3.41
CA ALA A 24 -10.66 -6.75 3.13
C ALA A 24 -9.43 -5.84 3.12
N ALA A 25 -9.42 -4.77 3.93
CA ALA A 25 -8.17 -4.41 4.59
C ALA A 25 -7.91 -5.51 5.63
N GLY A 26 -7.30 -6.62 5.19
CA GLY A 26 -6.84 -7.67 6.10
C GLY A 26 -6.04 -6.99 7.20
N GLN A 27 -6.50 -7.12 8.44
CA GLN A 27 -6.03 -6.32 9.58
C GLN A 27 -4.49 -6.37 9.63
N LEU A 28 -3.82 -5.26 9.31
CA LEU A 28 -2.36 -5.20 9.32
C LEU A 28 -1.84 -5.74 10.66
N GLU A 29 -0.97 -6.72 10.59
CA GLU A 29 -0.29 -7.28 11.75
C GLU A 29 0.90 -6.38 12.09
N ILE A 30 0.62 -5.33 12.86
CA ILE A 30 1.64 -4.35 13.24
C ILE A 30 2.25 -4.73 14.60
N ARG A 31 3.52 -5.13 14.57
CA ARG A 31 4.36 -5.42 15.74
C ARG A 31 5.23 -4.21 16.09
N LEU A 32 5.68 -4.16 17.34
CA LEU A 32 6.59 -3.12 17.83
C LEU A 32 7.92 -3.79 18.18
N ALA A 33 9.05 -3.20 17.76
CA ALA A 33 10.37 -3.76 18.05
C ALA A 33 10.72 -3.64 19.53
N ASN A 34 10.44 -2.50 20.15
CA ASN A 34 10.85 -2.16 21.51
C ASN A 34 9.67 -1.83 22.44
N GLY A 35 8.49 -1.56 21.86
CA GLY A 35 7.31 -1.15 22.61
C GLY A 35 7.49 0.24 23.24
N THR A 36 8.16 1.17 22.57
CA THR A 36 8.25 2.55 23.07
C THR A 36 6.94 3.31 22.86
N GLU A 37 6.82 4.49 23.47
CA GLU A 37 5.67 5.37 23.22
C GLU A 37 5.63 5.84 21.76
N ALA A 38 6.80 6.12 21.18
CA ALA A 38 6.96 6.49 19.78
C ALA A 38 6.45 5.40 18.84
N GLU A 39 6.81 4.14 19.09
CA GLU A 39 6.38 3.01 18.27
C GLU A 39 4.87 2.76 18.40
N ARG A 40 4.31 2.84 19.63
CA ARG A 40 2.86 2.75 19.85
C ARG A 40 2.09 3.84 19.10
N ALA A 41 2.55 5.09 19.22
CA ALA A 41 1.92 6.23 18.56
C ALA A 41 1.96 6.07 17.03
N THR A 42 3.09 5.60 16.48
CA THR A 42 3.25 5.37 15.04
C THR A 42 2.35 4.23 14.55
N ARG A 43 2.23 3.12 15.30
CA ARG A 43 1.27 2.04 15.00
C ARG A 43 -0.17 2.57 14.95
N ASP A 44 -0.56 3.35 15.95
CA ASP A 44 -1.94 3.85 16.05
C ASP A 44 -2.24 4.87 14.94
N ALA A 45 -1.26 5.72 14.58
CA ALA A 45 -1.34 6.59 13.41
C ALA A 45 -1.43 5.79 12.10
N LEU A 46 -0.62 4.74 11.94
CA LEU A 46 -0.63 3.90 10.73
C LEU A 46 -1.98 3.23 10.53
N ARG A 47 -2.56 2.66 11.60
CA ARG A 47 -3.90 2.07 11.54
C ARG A 47 -4.96 3.08 11.09
N ARG A 48 -4.88 4.29 11.64
CA ARG A 48 -5.81 5.36 11.30
C ARG A 48 -5.67 5.76 9.83
N VAL A 49 -4.46 6.07 9.37
CA VAL A 49 -4.26 6.54 7.99
C VAL A 49 -4.62 5.48 6.95
N VAL A 50 -4.31 4.20 7.20
CA VAL A 50 -4.71 3.09 6.31
C VAL A 50 -6.23 2.95 6.26
N SER A 51 -6.92 3.13 7.39
CA SER A 51 -8.39 3.08 7.43
C SER A 51 -9.06 4.28 6.75
N GLU A 52 -8.40 5.44 6.72
CA GLU A 52 -8.94 6.68 6.15
C GLU A 52 -8.79 6.75 4.62
N HIS A 53 -7.83 6.02 4.03
CA HIS A 53 -7.40 6.21 2.64
C HIS A 53 -7.74 5.08 1.64
N ASP A 54 -8.54 4.07 2.01
CA ASP A 54 -8.93 2.91 1.15
C ASP A 54 -7.78 2.37 0.27
N VAL A 55 -6.71 1.93 0.92
CA VAL A 55 -5.48 1.49 0.24
C VAL A 55 -5.39 -0.03 0.06
N SER A 56 -6.49 -0.77 0.15
CA SER A 56 -6.48 -2.24 0.18
C SER A 56 -5.78 -2.86 -1.04
N ASP A 57 -5.94 -2.25 -2.21
CA ASP A 57 -5.35 -2.73 -3.47
C ASP A 57 -3.83 -2.57 -3.53
N TRP A 58 -3.26 -1.81 -2.59
CA TRP A 58 -1.83 -1.49 -2.52
C TRP A 58 -1.14 -2.17 -1.33
N ILE A 59 -1.80 -3.14 -0.69
CA ILE A 59 -1.23 -3.93 0.41
C ILE A 59 -0.70 -5.26 -0.15
N PHE A 60 0.63 -5.36 -0.27
CA PHE A 60 1.35 -6.55 -0.75
C PHE A 60 1.84 -7.46 0.39
N THR A 61 1.95 -6.91 1.60
CA THR A 61 2.26 -7.67 2.82
C THR A 61 1.41 -7.14 3.97
N THR A 62 1.01 -8.02 4.88
CA THR A 62 0.24 -7.63 6.07
C THR A 62 1.10 -7.50 7.31
N GLN A 63 2.36 -7.95 7.25
CA GLN A 63 3.28 -7.95 8.38
C GLN A 63 4.07 -6.65 8.40
N VAL A 64 3.88 -5.86 9.46
CA VAL A 64 4.56 -4.57 9.65
C VAL A 64 5.27 -4.55 10.99
N LEU A 65 6.53 -4.13 11.00
CA LEU A 65 7.29 -3.82 12.20
C LEU A 65 7.44 -2.31 12.36
N ILE A 66 7.12 -1.77 13.53
CA ILE A 66 7.49 -0.41 13.89
C ILE A 66 8.77 -0.46 14.72
N ASP A 67 9.82 0.17 14.23
CA ASP A 67 11.15 0.18 14.86
C ASP A 67 11.76 1.59 14.79
N GLU A 68 12.00 2.21 15.93
CA GLU A 68 12.59 3.56 16.00
C GLU A 68 14.10 3.60 15.74
N THR A 69 14.76 2.45 15.59
CA THR A 69 16.21 2.34 15.43
C THR A 69 16.64 1.97 14.02
N GLN A 70 15.70 1.56 13.16
CA GLN A 70 15.96 1.11 11.80
C GLN A 70 15.44 2.09 10.77
N ILE A 71 16.18 2.25 9.68
CA ILE A 71 15.67 2.95 8.50
C ILE A 71 14.48 2.16 7.93
N PRO A 72 13.45 2.85 7.38
CA PRO A 72 12.37 2.17 6.68
C PRO A 72 12.91 1.25 5.58
N HIS A 73 12.30 0.07 5.46
CA HIS A 73 12.61 -0.90 4.42
C HIS A 73 11.50 -1.94 4.31
N SER A 74 11.36 -2.55 3.14
CA SER A 74 10.32 -3.54 2.83
C SER A 74 10.66 -4.97 3.25
N HIS A 75 11.94 -5.37 3.27
CA HIS A 75 12.38 -6.76 3.43
C HIS A 75 13.35 -6.99 4.60
N PRO A 76 13.30 -8.15 5.29
CA PRO A 76 12.40 -9.29 5.06
C PRO A 76 10.98 -9.08 5.65
N VAL A 77 10.81 -8.04 6.45
CA VAL A 77 9.53 -7.59 7.00
C VAL A 77 9.45 -6.09 6.78
N LEU A 78 8.28 -5.58 6.40
CA LEU A 78 8.07 -4.16 6.17
C LEU A 78 8.25 -3.42 7.49
N THR A 79 9.30 -2.60 7.57
CA THR A 79 9.68 -1.87 8.76
C THR A 79 9.46 -0.38 8.56
N ILE A 80 8.74 0.25 9.50
CA ILE A 80 8.45 1.69 9.51
C ILE A 80 9.15 2.35 10.71
N HIS A 81 9.89 3.43 10.44
CA HIS A 81 10.48 4.26 11.47
C HIS A 81 9.46 5.22 12.08
N THR A 82 9.62 5.55 13.35
CA THR A 82 8.78 6.51 14.11
C THR A 82 8.97 8.00 13.76
N ARG A 83 9.71 8.33 12.68
CA ARG A 83 10.10 9.71 12.33
C ARG A 83 9.00 10.48 11.59
N HIS A 84 8.18 9.76 10.83
CA HIS A 84 7.02 10.31 10.12
C HIS A 84 5.78 9.96 10.94
N ARG A 85 5.17 10.97 11.56
CA ARG A 85 3.98 10.80 12.42
C ARG A 85 2.79 11.63 11.95
N ASP A 86 3.03 12.54 11.02
CA ASP A 86 2.01 13.20 10.24
C ASP A 86 1.46 12.24 9.18
N ASP A 87 0.14 12.26 9.00
CA ASP A 87 -0.56 11.26 8.21
C ASP A 87 -0.07 11.17 6.76
N PRO A 88 0.14 12.28 6.02
CA PRO A 88 0.58 12.19 4.63
C PRO A 88 1.98 11.56 4.49
N ALA A 89 2.94 11.93 5.34
CA ALA A 89 4.29 11.37 5.27
C ALA A 89 4.33 9.90 5.73
N LEU A 90 3.53 9.54 6.73
CA LEU A 90 3.43 8.15 7.19
C LEU A 90 2.77 7.27 6.12
N LEU A 91 1.69 7.73 5.50
CA LEU A 91 1.03 7.01 4.40
C LEU A 91 1.98 6.85 3.21
N SER A 92 2.67 7.92 2.82
CA SER A 92 3.64 7.89 1.73
C SER A 92 4.76 6.89 2.00
N THR A 93 5.31 6.88 3.23
CA THR A 93 6.35 5.91 3.60
C THR A 93 5.80 4.49 3.57
N PHE A 94 4.60 4.27 4.12
CA PHE A 94 3.97 2.95 4.11
C PHE A 94 3.76 2.42 2.68
N LEU A 95 3.18 3.22 1.79
CA LEU A 95 2.94 2.82 0.40
C LEU A 95 4.25 2.61 -0.37
N HIS A 96 5.25 3.45 -0.16
CA HIS A 96 6.58 3.28 -0.75
C HIS A 96 7.18 1.92 -0.39
N GLU A 97 7.19 1.58 0.91
CA GLU A 97 7.70 0.27 1.34
C GLU A 97 6.80 -0.88 0.90
N GLN A 98 5.49 -0.65 0.69
CA GLN A 98 4.61 -1.64 0.09
C GLN A 98 4.95 -1.91 -1.38
N PHE A 99 5.30 -0.88 -2.16
CA PHE A 99 5.59 -1.03 -3.60
C PHE A 99 6.89 -1.74 -3.90
N HIS A 100 7.86 -1.72 -2.99
CA HIS A 100 9.08 -2.53 -3.13
C HIS A 100 8.80 -4.05 -3.19
N TRP A 101 7.63 -4.53 -2.78
CA TRP A 101 7.25 -5.94 -2.96
C TRP A 101 6.94 -6.30 -4.43
N LEU A 102 6.74 -5.31 -5.31
CA LEU A 102 6.60 -5.53 -6.76
C LEU A 102 7.90 -6.04 -7.40
N GLU A 103 9.03 -5.84 -6.71
CA GLU A 103 10.37 -6.25 -7.15
C GLU A 103 10.64 -7.76 -7.01
N GLU A 104 9.64 -8.54 -6.63
CA GLU A 104 9.73 -9.98 -6.45
C GLU A 104 8.49 -10.72 -6.96
N GLY A 105 8.48 -12.04 -6.80
CA GLY A 105 7.33 -12.89 -7.11
C GLY A 105 6.87 -12.81 -8.57
N GLU A 106 5.54 -12.80 -8.76
CA GLU A 106 4.89 -12.82 -10.07
C GLU A 106 5.06 -11.50 -10.85
N THR A 107 5.31 -10.39 -10.17
CA THR A 107 5.46 -9.05 -10.77
C THR A 107 6.88 -8.73 -11.23
N LEU A 108 7.88 -9.52 -10.81
CA LEU A 108 9.30 -9.29 -11.11
C LEU A 108 9.59 -9.06 -12.60
N ALA A 109 8.93 -9.80 -13.50
CA ALA A 109 9.15 -9.65 -14.93
C ALA A 109 8.66 -8.28 -15.45
N ALA A 110 7.50 -7.83 -14.98
CA ALA A 110 6.95 -6.51 -15.32
C ALA A 110 7.79 -5.39 -14.70
N PHE A 111 8.24 -5.55 -13.46
CA PHE A 111 9.13 -4.59 -12.80
C PHE A 111 10.44 -4.41 -13.56
N ARG A 112 11.06 -5.51 -14.03
CA ARG A 112 12.28 -5.44 -14.85
C ARG A 112 12.05 -4.74 -16.19
N ALA A 113 10.94 -5.00 -16.86
CA ALA A 113 10.59 -4.28 -18.09
C ALA A 113 10.42 -2.77 -17.84
N ALA A 114 9.77 -2.40 -16.73
CA ALA A 114 9.65 -0.99 -16.34
C ALA A 114 11.01 -0.35 -16.00
N MET A 115 11.93 -1.09 -15.39
CA MET A 115 13.31 -0.61 -15.17
C MET A 115 14.02 -0.34 -16.50
N GLU A 116 13.94 -1.25 -17.48
CA GLU A 116 14.54 -1.05 -18.81
C GLU A 116 13.97 0.19 -19.51
N ASP A 117 12.66 0.43 -19.40
CA ASP A 117 12.01 1.64 -19.92
C ASP A 117 12.55 2.91 -19.24
N PHE A 118 12.71 2.89 -17.91
CA PHE A 118 13.22 4.03 -17.15
C PHE A 118 14.70 4.30 -17.42
N GLU A 119 15.52 3.26 -17.57
CA GLU A 119 16.92 3.37 -17.98
C GLU A 119 17.05 4.03 -19.36
N SER A 120 16.12 3.73 -20.29
CA SER A 120 16.08 4.39 -21.59
C SER A 120 15.62 5.84 -21.52
N LEU A 121 14.71 6.20 -20.61
CA LEU A 121 14.18 7.56 -20.48
C LEU A 121 15.10 8.49 -19.70
N TYR A 122 15.82 7.96 -18.72
CA TYR A 122 16.64 8.70 -17.77
C TYR A 122 18.07 8.14 -17.68
N PRO A 123 18.82 8.06 -18.78
CA PRO A 123 20.08 7.30 -18.86
C PRO A 123 21.18 7.77 -17.88
N ASP A 124 21.08 9.00 -17.39
CA ASP A 124 22.06 9.64 -16.50
C ASP A 124 21.55 9.73 -15.04
N ALA A 125 20.78 8.76 -14.57
CA ALA A 125 20.31 8.72 -13.19
C ALA A 125 21.50 8.82 -12.19
N PRO A 126 21.36 9.62 -11.10
CA PRO A 126 22.48 9.87 -10.21
C PRO A 126 22.86 8.62 -9.41
N GLY A 127 24.17 8.38 -9.28
CA GLY A 127 24.72 7.49 -8.26
C GLY A 127 24.89 8.19 -6.90
N PRO A 128 25.46 7.51 -5.89
CA PRO A 128 25.58 8.02 -4.52
C PRO A 128 26.24 9.41 -4.42
N GLU A 129 27.36 9.59 -5.11
CA GLU A 129 28.15 10.83 -5.09
C GLU A 129 27.42 12.03 -5.71
N ALA A 130 26.38 11.76 -6.50
CA ALA A 130 25.53 12.76 -7.15
C ALA A 130 24.16 12.93 -6.46
N GLY A 131 23.99 12.39 -5.25
CA GLY A 131 22.75 12.46 -4.47
C GLY A 131 21.71 11.41 -4.83
N GLY A 132 22.11 10.35 -5.55
CA GLY A 132 21.28 9.17 -5.79
C GLY A 132 21.23 8.21 -4.59
N ALA A 133 20.62 7.04 -4.82
CA ALA A 133 20.60 5.96 -3.84
C ALA A 133 21.99 5.29 -3.71
N ARG A 134 22.05 4.15 -3.03
CA ARG A 134 23.31 3.40 -2.76
C ARG A 134 24.10 2.98 -4.00
N ASP A 135 23.43 2.87 -5.14
CA ASP A 135 23.98 2.66 -6.48
C ASP A 135 22.93 3.10 -7.51
N VAL A 136 23.31 3.13 -8.80
CA VAL A 136 22.43 3.61 -9.89
C VAL A 136 21.21 2.70 -10.06
N GLU A 137 21.38 1.39 -9.94
CA GLU A 137 20.25 0.43 -10.00
C GLU A 137 19.24 0.72 -8.88
N SER A 138 19.73 0.97 -7.67
CA SER A 138 18.91 1.35 -6.54
C SER A 138 18.22 2.69 -6.78
N THR A 139 18.83 3.64 -7.48
CA THR A 139 18.15 4.89 -7.86
C THR A 139 16.95 4.60 -8.76
N TYR A 140 17.10 3.75 -9.78
CA TYR A 140 15.98 3.35 -10.64
C TYR A 140 14.88 2.62 -9.89
N ARG A 141 15.24 1.71 -8.96
CA ARG A 141 14.25 1.05 -8.10
C ARG A 141 13.42 2.06 -7.32
N HIS A 142 14.04 3.08 -6.73
CA HIS A 142 13.33 4.15 -6.02
C HIS A 142 12.58 5.14 -6.94
N LEU A 143 12.85 5.18 -8.24
CA LEU A 143 12.05 5.96 -9.20
C LEU A 143 10.76 5.25 -9.61
N LEU A 144 10.73 3.91 -9.49
CA LEU A 144 9.57 3.09 -9.81
C LEU A 144 8.58 2.95 -8.66
N VAL A 145 8.98 3.24 -7.42
CA VAL A 145 8.18 3.09 -6.19
C VAL A 145 7.87 4.41 -5.50
#